data_AF-A0A5A8ACM5-F1
#
_entry.id   AF-A0A5A8ACM5-F1
#
_cell.length_a   1.000
_cell.length_b   1.000
_cell.length_c   1.000
_cell.angle_alpha   90.00
_cell.angle_beta   90.00
_cell.angle_gamma   90.00
#
_symmetry.space_group_name_H-M   'P 1'
#
loop_
_entity.id
_entity.type
_entity.pdbx_description
1 polymer ?
#
loop_
_entity_poly.entity_id
_entity_poly.type
_entity_poly.pdbx_seq_one_letter_code
_entity_poly.pdbx_strand_id
1 'polypeptide(L)'
;MKPLKLLDIVKEVLPDFNGENPSDLFKAEKILKANQKIHSEFSLNDIDSFLIFFKENGNKFNVLSEDENLLKILNDEYFKIDADHNRIFPNIMDITPAFRTFSEEPVKHFIQTNIRHHDWENLRIFYKNYFPVISPAAKDFLMDQLTQKNNLVRSLIPQRDCYYYLTDQYRHGINPYFYVLQSDIDAAYFNEEIMAINNAISDHQNTETYLKVFLGRVLMALGHFDAYTEELRGLLKNNSKIGAEWAGKEMVFHQELTEESFRQRRQEMQQAGNYNRPYKNRKPRSMVSEWIIAAIYYLIILSIFASLYHISEKVFAGILASELIIFLFANKRMNKEYGKRPEAKDHSWLGKNKKSGYKLMQLQLYTITIAFFIMIFVGYLRSWYEYPVLAIMLTILLPYCILKEMDKIKKKRSKQQHRT
;
A
#
# COMPACT_ATOMS: atom_id res chain seq x y z
N MET A 1 13.83 0.72 -20.36
CA MET A 1 13.18 1.80 -21.13
C MET A 1 14.08 2.40 -22.22
N LYS A 2 15.30 2.83 -21.89
CA LYS A 2 16.30 3.38 -22.83
C LYS A 2 17.14 2.36 -23.64
N PRO A 3 17.41 1.14 -23.16
CA PRO A 3 18.39 0.27 -23.84
C PRO A 3 17.93 -0.38 -25.16
N LEU A 4 16.63 -0.47 -25.44
CA LEU A 4 16.14 -0.91 -26.76
C LEU A 4 16.23 0.20 -27.81
N LYS A 5 15.88 1.44 -27.45
CA LYS A 5 16.22 2.61 -28.28
C LYS A 5 17.73 2.73 -28.53
N LEU A 6 18.55 2.45 -27.51
CA LEU A 6 20.01 2.38 -27.69
C LEU A 6 20.40 1.23 -28.64
N LEU A 7 19.72 0.08 -28.59
CA LEU A 7 19.92 -1.01 -29.56
C LEU A 7 19.59 -0.56 -30.99
N ASP A 8 18.48 0.16 -31.19
CA ASP A 8 18.06 0.65 -32.50
C ASP A 8 19.11 1.61 -33.08
N ILE A 9 19.58 2.57 -32.27
CA ILE A 9 20.68 3.48 -32.65
C ILE A 9 21.96 2.70 -33.02
N VAL A 10 22.28 1.65 -32.26
CA VAL A 10 23.43 0.78 -32.58
C VAL A 10 23.20 0.05 -33.89
N LYS A 11 22.01 -0.50 -34.13
CA LYS A 11 21.68 -1.28 -35.34
C LYS A 11 21.56 -0.42 -36.60
N GLU A 12 21.21 0.87 -36.48
CA GLU A 12 21.25 1.81 -37.61
C GLU A 12 22.65 1.94 -38.21
N VAL A 13 23.69 1.88 -37.38
CA VAL A 13 25.09 2.05 -37.78
C VAL A 13 25.84 0.71 -37.86
N LEU A 14 25.43 -0.28 -37.08
CA LEU A 14 26.00 -1.62 -36.98
C LEU A 14 24.87 -2.68 -37.04
N PRO A 15 24.32 -2.98 -38.23
CA PRO A 15 23.14 -3.85 -38.38
C PRO A 15 23.32 -5.25 -37.81
N ASP A 16 24.53 -5.81 -37.97
CA ASP A 16 24.90 -7.16 -37.50
C ASP A 16 25.49 -7.16 -36.08
N PHE A 17 25.09 -6.20 -35.23
CA PHE A 17 25.59 -6.09 -33.87
C PHE A 17 25.49 -7.41 -33.10
N ASN A 18 26.63 -7.89 -32.59
CA ASN A 18 26.70 -9.07 -31.76
C ASN A 18 27.20 -8.73 -30.35
N GLY A 19 26.31 -8.82 -29.36
CA GLY A 19 26.65 -8.57 -27.95
C GLY A 19 27.67 -9.54 -27.36
N GLU A 20 27.92 -10.68 -28.01
CA GLU A 20 28.96 -11.65 -27.61
C GLU A 20 30.36 -11.25 -28.11
N ASN A 21 30.44 -10.32 -29.08
CA ASN A 21 31.71 -9.85 -29.64
C ASN A 21 32.20 -8.59 -28.90
N PRO A 22 33.34 -8.66 -28.17
CA PRO A 22 33.88 -7.50 -27.47
C PRO A 22 34.20 -6.30 -28.37
N SER A 23 34.54 -6.55 -29.63
CA SER A 23 34.78 -5.47 -30.61
C SER A 23 33.51 -4.70 -30.92
N ASP A 24 32.38 -5.39 -31.03
CA ASP A 24 31.11 -4.76 -31.38
C ASP A 24 30.49 -4.05 -30.18
N LEU A 25 30.66 -4.57 -28.96
CA LEU A 25 30.34 -3.83 -27.73
C LEU A 25 31.10 -2.50 -27.63
N PHE A 26 32.40 -2.49 -27.98
CA PHE A 26 33.21 -1.27 -27.98
C PHE A 26 32.79 -0.28 -29.07
N LYS A 27 32.41 -0.77 -30.26
CA LYS A 27 31.84 0.08 -31.33
C LYS A 27 30.49 0.68 -30.89
N ALA A 28 29.62 -0.13 -30.30
CA ALA A 28 28.33 0.31 -29.77
C ALA A 28 28.50 1.41 -28.71
N GLU A 29 29.43 1.25 -27.76
CA GLU A 29 29.76 2.28 -26.77
C GLU A 29 30.13 3.62 -27.44
N LYS A 30 30.97 3.59 -28.47
CA LYS A 30 31.38 4.79 -29.21
C LYS A 30 30.21 5.45 -29.95
N ILE A 31 29.38 4.66 -30.63
CA ILE A 31 28.19 5.14 -31.34
C ILE A 31 27.24 5.83 -30.36
N LEU A 32 26.95 5.18 -29.24
CA LEU A 32 26.02 5.69 -28.23
C LEU A 32 26.55 6.95 -27.52
N LYS A 33 27.84 7.00 -27.17
CA LYS A 33 28.46 8.21 -26.59
C LYS A 33 28.54 9.35 -27.59
N ALA A 34 28.70 9.08 -28.88
CA ALA A 34 28.65 10.11 -29.92
C ALA A 34 27.22 10.64 -30.09
N ASN A 35 26.23 9.75 -30.16
CA ASN A 35 24.82 10.12 -30.27
C ASN A 35 24.35 10.93 -29.04
N GLN A 36 24.76 10.54 -27.83
CA GLN A 36 24.44 11.25 -26.59
C GLN A 36 24.95 12.71 -26.54
N LYS A 37 26.08 13.00 -27.20
CA LYS A 37 26.60 14.38 -27.31
C LYS A 37 25.75 15.26 -28.23
N ILE A 38 25.02 14.65 -29.16
CA ILE A 38 24.17 15.32 -30.14
C ILE A 38 22.73 15.39 -29.62
N HIS A 39 22.26 14.33 -28.97
CA HIS A 39 20.92 14.17 -28.43
C HIS A 39 20.98 13.83 -26.93
N SER A 40 20.48 14.73 -26.09
CA SER A 40 20.53 14.57 -24.62
C SER A 40 19.43 13.65 -24.05
N GLU A 41 18.80 12.80 -24.89
CA GLU A 41 17.69 11.93 -24.47
C GLU A 41 18.16 10.81 -23.50
N PHE A 42 19.41 10.38 -23.63
CA PHE A 42 20.00 9.28 -22.86
C PHE A 42 21.16 9.76 -21.97
N SER A 43 21.32 9.16 -20.79
CA SER A 43 22.43 9.42 -19.87
C SER A 43 23.56 8.40 -20.06
N LEU A 44 24.76 8.73 -19.59
CA LEU A 44 25.89 7.78 -19.59
C LEU A 44 25.57 6.50 -18.81
N ASN A 45 24.83 6.60 -17.69
CA ASN A 45 24.37 5.44 -16.93
C ASN A 45 23.48 4.50 -17.75
N ASP A 46 22.68 5.04 -18.67
CA ASP A 46 21.81 4.23 -19.53
C ASP A 46 22.63 3.44 -20.55
N ILE A 47 23.70 4.06 -21.08
CA ILE A 47 24.66 3.43 -21.99
C ILE A 47 25.43 2.33 -21.25
N ASP A 48 25.93 2.60 -20.06
CA ASP A 48 26.66 1.61 -19.27
C ASP A 48 25.76 0.42 -18.90
N SER A 49 24.50 0.69 -18.54
CA SER A 49 23.50 -0.36 -18.27
C SER A 49 23.20 -1.20 -19.52
N PHE A 50 23.11 -0.58 -20.70
CA PHE A 50 22.97 -1.27 -21.98
C PHE A 50 24.16 -2.18 -22.28
N LEU A 51 25.39 -1.69 -22.11
CA LEU A 51 26.61 -2.44 -22.40
C LEU A 51 26.80 -3.60 -21.42
N ILE A 52 26.54 -3.39 -20.13
CA ILE A 52 26.56 -4.47 -19.12
C ILE A 52 25.53 -5.53 -19.48
N PHE A 53 24.31 -5.11 -19.83
CA PHE A 53 23.27 -6.03 -20.25
C PHE A 53 23.73 -6.90 -21.42
N PHE A 54 24.13 -6.34 -22.57
CA PHE A 54 24.54 -7.14 -23.73
C PHE A 54 25.83 -7.94 -23.52
N LYS A 55 26.77 -7.46 -22.69
CA LYS A 55 27.98 -8.20 -22.33
C LYS A 55 27.68 -9.47 -21.54
N GLU A 56 26.72 -9.41 -20.61
CA GLU A 56 26.35 -10.55 -19.76
C GLU A 56 25.42 -11.53 -20.47
N ASN A 57 24.64 -11.02 -21.42
CA ASN A 57 23.49 -11.71 -21.98
C ASN A 57 23.60 -12.09 -23.46
N GLY A 58 24.57 -11.51 -24.18
CA GLY A 58 24.74 -11.69 -25.61
C GLY A 58 23.49 -11.30 -26.39
N ASN A 59 23.20 -12.06 -27.44
CA ASN A 59 22.04 -11.84 -28.32
C ASN A 59 20.80 -12.67 -27.93
N LYS A 60 20.81 -13.33 -26.78
CA LYS A 60 19.76 -14.27 -26.34
C LYS A 60 18.36 -13.65 -26.27
N PHE A 61 18.30 -12.31 -26.18
CA PHE A 61 17.08 -11.53 -26.01
C PHE A 61 16.52 -10.98 -27.32
N ASN A 62 17.22 -11.15 -28.46
CA ASN A 62 16.77 -10.63 -29.75
C ASN A 62 15.41 -11.20 -30.16
N VAL A 63 15.15 -12.47 -29.83
CA VAL A 63 13.84 -13.11 -30.11
C VAL A 63 12.68 -12.41 -29.39
N LEU A 64 12.94 -11.81 -28.22
CA LEU A 64 11.93 -11.04 -27.46
C LEU A 64 11.73 -9.63 -28.01
N SER A 65 12.77 -9.00 -28.57
CA SER A 65 12.68 -7.66 -29.17
C SER A 65 12.15 -7.66 -30.60
N GLU A 66 12.09 -8.82 -31.26
CA GLU A 66 11.40 -9.01 -32.55
C GLU A 66 9.87 -9.07 -32.42
N ASP A 67 9.32 -9.27 -31.22
CA ASP A 67 7.88 -9.23 -31.01
C ASP A 67 7.40 -7.78 -30.93
N GLU A 68 6.53 -7.38 -31.86
CA GLU A 68 6.09 -6.00 -32.01
C GLU A 68 5.35 -5.48 -30.77
N ASN A 69 4.52 -6.31 -30.14
CA ASN A 69 3.79 -5.95 -28.94
C ASN A 69 4.75 -5.77 -27.75
N LEU A 70 5.68 -6.70 -27.53
CA LEU A 70 6.71 -6.55 -26.48
C LEU A 70 7.58 -5.34 -26.73
N LEU A 71 7.99 -5.07 -27.96
CA LEU A 71 8.81 -3.91 -28.29
C LEU A 71 8.07 -2.61 -27.92
N LYS A 72 6.80 -2.48 -28.30
CA LYS A 72 5.95 -1.34 -27.94
C LYS A 72 5.77 -1.20 -26.42
N ILE A 73 5.59 -2.32 -25.70
CA ILE A 73 5.51 -2.33 -24.22
C ILE A 73 6.82 -1.81 -23.61
N LEU A 74 7.97 -2.28 -24.09
CA LEU A 74 9.27 -1.91 -23.55
C LEU A 74 9.71 -0.48 -23.91
N ASN A 75 9.11 0.09 -24.97
CA ASN A 75 9.25 1.48 -25.41
C ASN A 75 8.24 2.44 -24.74
N ASP A 76 7.38 1.94 -23.84
CA ASP A 76 6.33 2.69 -23.14
C ASP A 76 5.34 3.40 -24.09
N GLU A 77 5.03 2.74 -25.20
CA GLU A 77 3.97 3.17 -26.09
C GLU A 77 2.61 2.74 -25.52
N TYR A 78 1.61 3.63 -25.63
CA TYR A 78 0.23 3.24 -25.37
C TYR A 78 -0.41 2.73 -26.65
N PHE A 79 -0.74 1.44 -26.66
CA PHE A 79 -1.35 0.76 -27.80
C PHE A 79 -2.26 -0.37 -27.33
N LYS A 80 -3.15 -0.84 -28.21
CA LYS A 80 -3.91 -2.06 -28.01
C LYS A 80 -3.13 -3.24 -28.54
N ILE A 81 -2.93 -4.24 -27.70
CA ILE A 81 -2.24 -5.48 -28.06
C ILE A 81 -3.02 -6.16 -29.16
N ASP A 82 -2.33 -6.44 -30.26
CA ASP A 82 -2.86 -7.29 -31.30
C ASP A 82 -2.79 -8.75 -30.81
N ALA A 83 -3.96 -9.30 -30.47
CA ALA A 83 -4.09 -10.65 -29.94
C ALA A 83 -3.80 -11.74 -30.98
N ASP A 84 -3.78 -11.41 -32.27
CA ASP A 84 -3.46 -12.35 -33.35
C ASP A 84 -1.95 -12.57 -33.48
N HIS A 85 -1.13 -11.69 -32.89
CA HIS A 85 0.33 -11.76 -32.86
C HIS A 85 0.89 -12.53 -31.66
N ASN A 86 0.19 -13.57 -31.19
CA ASN A 86 0.66 -14.39 -30.07
C ASN A 86 1.86 -15.26 -30.47
N ARG A 87 3.07 -14.77 -30.18
CA ARG A 87 4.30 -15.58 -30.26
C ARG A 87 4.45 -16.44 -28.99
N ILE A 88 4.53 -17.76 -29.19
CA ILE A 88 5.03 -18.67 -28.16
C ILE A 88 6.55 -18.56 -28.19
N PHE A 89 7.14 -18.03 -27.11
CA PHE A 89 8.59 -17.90 -27.00
C PHE A 89 9.22 -19.25 -26.60
N PRO A 90 10.02 -19.90 -27.47
CA PRO A 90 10.72 -21.12 -27.10
C PRO A 90 11.76 -20.84 -26.00
N ASN A 91 11.95 -21.77 -25.07
CA ASN A 91 12.94 -21.72 -23.98
C ASN A 91 12.81 -20.51 -23.04
N ILE A 92 11.57 -20.01 -22.83
CA ILE A 92 11.30 -18.84 -21.99
C ILE A 92 11.92 -18.94 -20.60
N MET A 93 11.98 -20.14 -20.01
CA MET A 93 12.56 -20.39 -18.69
C MET A 93 14.05 -20.03 -18.61
N ASP A 94 14.81 -20.20 -19.69
CA ASP A 94 16.26 -19.98 -19.74
C ASP A 94 16.62 -18.49 -19.91
N ILE A 95 15.66 -17.69 -20.36
CA ILE A 95 15.82 -16.28 -20.75
C ILE A 95 15.65 -15.35 -19.50
N THR A 96 15.21 -15.87 -18.37
CA THR A 96 14.34 -15.07 -17.49
C THR A 96 14.93 -14.10 -16.47
N PRO A 97 16.03 -14.33 -15.72
CA PRO A 97 16.29 -13.46 -14.57
C PRO A 97 16.70 -12.02 -14.92
N ALA A 98 17.66 -11.85 -15.83
CA ALA A 98 18.21 -10.54 -16.18
C ALA A 98 17.21 -9.69 -16.98
N PHE A 99 16.51 -10.30 -17.93
CA PHE A 99 15.48 -9.59 -18.70
C PHE A 99 14.26 -9.24 -17.87
N ARG A 100 13.87 -10.07 -16.90
CA ARG A 100 12.80 -9.72 -15.96
C ARG A 100 13.14 -8.46 -15.17
N THR A 101 14.36 -8.34 -14.66
CA THR A 101 14.81 -7.12 -13.98
C THR A 101 14.82 -5.91 -14.93
N PHE A 102 15.30 -6.12 -16.16
CA PHE A 102 15.39 -5.06 -17.16
C PHE A 102 14.02 -4.52 -17.62
N SER A 103 13.06 -5.43 -17.83
CA SER A 103 11.72 -5.13 -18.34
C SER A 103 10.73 -4.72 -17.25
N GLU A 104 11.11 -4.81 -15.98
CA GLU A 104 10.21 -4.61 -14.84
C GLU A 104 9.54 -3.24 -14.84
N GLU A 105 10.31 -2.16 -14.93
CA GLU A 105 9.75 -0.80 -14.89
C GLU A 105 8.89 -0.44 -16.11
N PRO A 106 9.32 -0.72 -17.37
CA PRO A 106 8.45 -0.54 -18.54
C PRO A 106 7.14 -1.31 -18.43
N VAL A 107 7.18 -2.56 -17.94
CA VAL A 107 5.98 -3.36 -17.74
C VAL A 107 5.05 -2.74 -16.69
N LYS A 108 5.59 -2.31 -15.55
CA LYS A 108 4.78 -1.63 -14.52
C LYS A 108 4.14 -0.37 -15.06
N HIS A 109 4.87 0.40 -15.85
CA HIS A 109 4.35 1.61 -16.48
C HIS A 109 3.27 1.30 -17.53
N PHE A 110 3.43 0.26 -18.35
CA PHE A 110 2.38 -0.23 -19.24
C PHE A 110 1.12 -0.65 -18.47
N ILE A 111 1.28 -1.37 -17.35
CA ILE A 111 0.16 -1.76 -16.47
C ILE A 111 -0.57 -0.52 -15.96
N GLN A 112 0.17 0.44 -15.38
CA GLN A 112 -0.40 1.69 -14.85
C GLN A 112 -1.11 2.49 -15.93
N THR A 113 -0.55 2.54 -17.14
CA THR A 113 -1.13 3.26 -18.28
C THR A 113 -2.46 2.65 -18.68
N ASN A 114 -2.57 1.33 -18.77
CA ASN A 114 -3.85 0.68 -19.08
C ASN A 114 -4.88 0.87 -17.96
N ILE A 115 -4.46 0.80 -16.69
CA ILE A 115 -5.34 1.07 -15.54
C ILE A 115 -5.89 2.50 -15.61
N ARG A 116 -5.04 3.49 -15.96
CA ARG A 116 -5.44 4.90 -16.10
C ARG A 116 -6.49 5.11 -17.19
N HIS A 117 -6.37 4.38 -18.29
CA HIS A 117 -7.32 4.45 -19.42
C HIS A 117 -8.50 3.47 -19.28
N HIS A 118 -8.60 2.73 -18.17
CA HIS A 118 -9.63 1.69 -17.94
C HIS A 118 -9.64 0.56 -18.99
N ASP A 119 -8.49 0.26 -19.60
CA ASP A 119 -8.36 -0.75 -20.65
C ASP A 119 -8.04 -2.14 -20.06
N TRP A 120 -9.03 -2.70 -19.37
CA TRP A 120 -8.90 -3.98 -18.67
C TRP A 120 -8.81 -5.18 -19.60
N GLU A 121 -9.39 -5.08 -20.80
CA GLU A 121 -9.29 -6.11 -21.83
C GLU A 121 -7.86 -6.20 -22.36
N ASN A 122 -7.22 -5.06 -22.64
CA ASN A 122 -5.82 -5.03 -23.06
C ASN A 122 -4.89 -5.60 -21.98
N LEU A 123 -5.13 -5.30 -20.69
CA LEU A 123 -4.40 -5.91 -19.57
C LEU A 123 -4.59 -7.42 -19.48
N ARG A 124 -5.79 -7.91 -19.79
CA ARG A 124 -6.09 -9.35 -19.82
C ARG A 124 -5.35 -10.05 -20.94
N ILE A 125 -5.34 -9.48 -22.15
CA ILE A 125 -4.57 -10.01 -23.28
C ILE A 125 -3.08 -10.00 -22.93
N PHE A 126 -2.58 -8.89 -22.38
CA PHE A 126 -1.21 -8.78 -21.90
C PHE A 126 -0.85 -9.90 -20.91
N TYR A 127 -1.70 -10.11 -19.91
CA TYR A 127 -1.47 -11.11 -18.87
C TYR A 127 -1.39 -12.53 -19.47
N LYS A 128 -2.27 -12.88 -20.40
CA LYS A 128 -2.29 -14.22 -20.98
C LYS A 128 -1.06 -14.50 -21.85
N ASN A 129 -0.60 -13.51 -22.60
CA ASN A 129 0.37 -13.73 -23.68
C ASN A 129 1.81 -13.43 -23.26
N TYR A 130 2.02 -12.44 -22.38
CA TYR A 130 3.36 -11.94 -22.09
C TYR A 130 3.80 -12.13 -20.64
N PHE A 131 2.84 -12.36 -19.72
CA PHE A 131 3.17 -12.56 -18.31
C PHE A 131 4.16 -13.72 -18.04
N PRO A 132 4.13 -14.86 -18.76
CA PRO A 132 5.14 -15.91 -18.58
C PRO A 132 6.58 -15.44 -18.82
N VAL A 133 6.77 -14.45 -19.69
CA VAL A 133 8.08 -13.86 -20.04
C VAL A 133 8.50 -12.83 -18.99
N ILE A 134 7.53 -12.20 -18.34
CA ILE A 134 7.68 -10.97 -17.58
C ILE A 134 7.77 -11.25 -16.07
N SER A 135 8.46 -10.36 -15.35
CA SER A 135 8.89 -10.56 -13.95
C SER A 135 7.76 -10.95 -12.99
N PRO A 136 7.95 -11.92 -12.07
CA PRO A 136 7.03 -12.19 -10.96
C PRO A 136 6.67 -10.92 -10.15
N ALA A 137 7.61 -9.98 -10.01
CA ALA A 137 7.37 -8.71 -9.33
C ALA A 137 6.30 -7.84 -10.03
N ALA A 138 6.19 -7.93 -11.35
CA ALA A 138 5.12 -7.26 -12.09
C ALA A 138 3.76 -7.95 -11.84
N LYS A 139 3.75 -9.25 -11.49
CA LYS A 139 2.52 -9.99 -11.09
C LYS A 139 2.00 -9.39 -9.81
N ASP A 140 2.89 -9.34 -8.81
CA ASP A 140 2.57 -8.87 -7.48
C ASP A 140 2.11 -7.42 -7.55
N PHE A 141 2.79 -6.58 -8.36
CA PHE A 141 2.36 -5.23 -8.63
C PHE A 141 0.95 -5.15 -9.24
N LEU A 142 0.63 -5.95 -10.27
CA LEU A 142 -0.70 -5.98 -10.86
C LEU A 142 -1.75 -6.43 -9.84
N MET A 143 -1.47 -7.48 -9.06
CA MET A 143 -2.36 -7.98 -8.01
C MET A 143 -2.65 -6.90 -6.96
N ASP A 144 -1.61 -6.20 -6.48
CA ASP A 144 -1.75 -5.08 -5.56
C ASP A 144 -2.64 -3.96 -6.12
N GLN A 145 -2.49 -3.63 -7.40
CA GLN A 145 -3.34 -2.63 -8.06
C GLN A 145 -4.79 -3.10 -8.12
N LEU A 146 -5.05 -4.37 -8.47
CA LEU A 146 -6.41 -4.94 -8.52
C LEU A 146 -7.06 -4.94 -7.13
N THR A 147 -6.34 -5.37 -6.09
CA THR A 147 -6.80 -5.31 -4.69
C THR A 147 -7.14 -3.88 -4.26
N GLN A 148 -6.32 -2.87 -4.61
CA GLN A 148 -6.63 -1.47 -4.32
C GLN A 148 -7.93 -1.02 -5.01
N LYS A 149 -8.14 -1.45 -6.26
CA LYS A 149 -9.35 -1.12 -7.03
C LYS A 149 -10.58 -1.83 -6.49
N ASN A 150 -10.49 -3.08 -6.06
CA ASN A 150 -11.56 -3.81 -5.36
C ASN A 150 -11.96 -3.13 -4.06
N ASN A 151 -10.98 -2.76 -3.23
CA ASN A 151 -11.21 -2.04 -1.99
C ASN A 151 -11.92 -0.70 -2.22
N LEU A 152 -11.56 -0.01 -3.30
CA LEU A 152 -12.22 1.23 -3.69
C LEU A 152 -13.69 1.01 -4.04
N VAL A 153 -14.02 0.01 -4.87
CA VAL A 153 -15.42 -0.38 -5.18
C VAL A 153 -16.17 -0.65 -3.87
N ARG A 154 -15.62 -1.49 -3.00
CA ARG A 154 -16.22 -1.83 -1.71
C ARG A 154 -16.50 -0.60 -0.84
N SER A 155 -15.54 0.33 -0.76
CA SER A 155 -15.66 1.54 0.07
C SER A 155 -16.71 2.54 -0.40
N LEU A 156 -17.08 2.48 -1.69
CA LEU A 156 -18.00 3.41 -2.32
C LEU A 156 -19.45 2.91 -2.31
N ILE A 157 -19.68 1.59 -2.19
CA ILE A 157 -21.01 0.99 -2.08
C ILE A 157 -21.88 1.65 -0.97
N PRO A 158 -21.36 1.94 0.24
CA PRO A 158 -22.16 2.60 1.28
C PRO A 158 -22.44 4.11 1.04
N GLN A 159 -21.81 4.74 0.06
CA GLN A 159 -21.81 6.20 -0.10
C GLN A 159 -22.92 6.66 -1.07
N ARG A 160 -24.08 7.05 -0.50
CA ARG A 160 -25.27 7.49 -1.27
C ARG A 160 -24.98 8.63 -2.27
N ASP A 161 -24.08 9.55 -1.94
CA ASP A 161 -23.83 10.77 -2.75
C ASP A 161 -22.68 10.61 -3.76
N CYS A 162 -21.97 9.49 -3.77
CA CYS A 162 -20.75 9.29 -4.56
C CYS A 162 -20.93 8.38 -5.77
N TYR A 163 -22.16 8.03 -6.13
CA TYR A 163 -22.41 7.11 -7.23
C TYR A 163 -21.92 7.63 -8.59
N TYR A 164 -21.89 8.96 -8.79
CA TYR A 164 -21.47 9.54 -10.07
C TYR A 164 -19.95 9.37 -10.26
N TYR A 165 -19.19 9.35 -9.17
CA TYR A 165 -17.78 8.97 -9.20
C TYR A 165 -17.62 7.51 -9.65
N LEU A 166 -18.55 6.65 -9.29
CA LEU A 166 -18.49 5.23 -9.63
C LEU A 166 -18.81 4.92 -11.09
N THR A 167 -19.72 5.67 -11.70
CA THR A 167 -20.08 5.50 -13.11
C THR A 167 -19.15 6.23 -14.08
N ASP A 168 -18.53 7.34 -13.66
CA ASP A 168 -17.64 8.13 -14.53
C ASP A 168 -16.15 7.96 -14.23
N GLN A 169 -15.74 7.95 -12.95
CA GLN A 169 -14.31 7.90 -12.53
C GLN A 169 -13.81 6.51 -12.10
N TYR A 170 -14.70 5.61 -11.66
CA TYR A 170 -14.35 4.26 -11.18
C TYR A 170 -15.03 3.16 -12.00
N ARG A 171 -14.97 3.33 -13.33
CA ARG A 171 -15.59 2.45 -14.34
C ARG A 171 -15.19 0.98 -14.22
N HIS A 172 -14.08 0.67 -13.54
CA HIS A 172 -13.62 -0.69 -13.32
C HIS A 172 -14.60 -1.53 -12.51
N GLY A 173 -15.33 -0.95 -11.55
CA GLY A 173 -16.29 -1.69 -10.71
C GLY A 173 -17.52 -2.22 -11.46
N ILE A 174 -17.75 -1.75 -12.68
CA ILE A 174 -18.84 -2.20 -13.56
C ILE A 174 -18.33 -2.81 -14.86
N ASN A 175 -17.01 -3.00 -15.00
CA ASN A 175 -16.40 -3.58 -16.20
C ASN A 175 -16.20 -5.08 -16.00
N PRO A 176 -16.82 -5.96 -16.82
CA PRO A 176 -16.63 -7.41 -16.74
C PRO A 176 -15.16 -7.84 -16.84
N TYR A 177 -14.38 -7.23 -17.73
CA TYR A 177 -12.99 -7.60 -17.96
C TYR A 177 -12.09 -7.37 -16.74
N PHE A 178 -12.43 -6.43 -15.87
CA PHE A 178 -11.73 -6.20 -14.60
C PHE A 178 -11.85 -7.41 -13.66
N TYR A 179 -13.01 -8.07 -13.63
CA TYR A 179 -13.26 -9.25 -12.81
C TYR A 179 -12.75 -10.53 -13.48
N VAL A 180 -12.90 -10.67 -14.80
CA VAL A 180 -12.32 -11.81 -15.54
C VAL A 180 -10.80 -11.83 -15.40
N LEU A 181 -10.13 -10.68 -15.48
CA LEU A 181 -8.69 -10.56 -15.29
C LEU A 181 -8.24 -11.14 -13.94
N GLN A 182 -9.00 -10.89 -12.87
CA GLN A 182 -8.68 -11.43 -11.54
C GLN A 182 -8.76 -12.95 -11.49
N SER A 183 -9.76 -13.55 -12.15
CA SER A 183 -9.87 -15.00 -12.30
C SER A 183 -8.73 -15.60 -13.10
N ASP A 184 -8.35 -14.94 -14.20
CA ASP A 184 -7.24 -15.37 -15.04
C ASP A 184 -5.90 -15.34 -14.28
N ILE A 185 -5.72 -14.39 -13.35
CA ILE A 185 -4.50 -14.25 -12.55
C ILE A 185 -4.41 -15.28 -11.42
N ASP A 186 -5.41 -15.26 -10.53
CA ASP A 186 -5.50 -16.13 -9.36
C ASP A 186 -6.90 -16.01 -8.72
N ALA A 187 -7.84 -16.84 -9.17
CA ALA A 187 -9.19 -16.86 -8.61
C ALA A 187 -9.21 -17.16 -7.09
N ALA A 188 -8.29 -18.00 -6.59
CA ALA A 188 -8.26 -18.35 -5.17
C ALA A 188 -7.84 -17.16 -4.31
N TYR A 189 -6.88 -16.36 -4.77
CA TYR A 189 -6.46 -15.14 -4.09
C TYR A 189 -7.60 -14.10 -3.98
N PHE A 190 -8.33 -13.85 -5.06
CA PHE A 190 -9.35 -12.80 -5.09
C PHE A 190 -10.71 -13.21 -4.53
N ASN A 191 -10.95 -14.51 -4.29
CA ASN A 191 -12.24 -15.03 -3.81
C ASN A 191 -12.82 -14.26 -2.60
N GLU A 192 -12.00 -14.01 -1.57
CA GLU A 192 -12.46 -13.30 -0.37
C GLU A 192 -12.82 -11.84 -0.64
N GLU A 193 -12.04 -11.16 -1.48
CA GLU A 193 -12.30 -9.77 -1.86
C GLU A 193 -13.59 -9.66 -2.68
N ILE A 194 -13.80 -10.56 -3.63
CA ILE A 194 -15.00 -10.62 -4.46
C ILE A 194 -16.23 -10.92 -3.59
N MET A 195 -16.12 -11.86 -2.66
CA MET A 195 -17.20 -12.15 -1.70
C MET A 195 -17.50 -10.94 -0.81
N ALA A 196 -16.49 -10.19 -0.38
CA ALA A 196 -16.67 -8.99 0.43
C ALA A 196 -17.37 -7.86 -0.34
N ILE A 197 -17.10 -7.69 -1.64
CA ILE A 197 -17.85 -6.74 -2.49
C ILE A 197 -19.30 -7.21 -2.61
N ASN A 198 -19.54 -8.50 -2.90
CA ASN A 198 -20.88 -9.06 -3.03
C ASN A 198 -21.71 -8.87 -1.74
N ASN A 199 -21.12 -9.14 -0.58
CA ASN A 199 -21.78 -8.94 0.71
C ASN A 199 -22.07 -7.47 0.99
N ALA A 200 -21.13 -6.56 0.67
CA ALA A 200 -21.37 -5.13 0.80
C ALA A 200 -22.57 -4.66 -0.04
N ILE A 201 -22.78 -5.23 -1.23
CA ILE A 201 -23.97 -4.94 -2.05
C ILE A 201 -25.23 -5.45 -1.36
N SER A 202 -25.22 -6.70 -0.86
CA SER A 202 -26.35 -7.29 -0.14
C SER A 202 -26.79 -6.45 1.06
N ASP A 203 -25.84 -5.94 1.84
CA ASP A 203 -26.11 -5.09 3.01
C ASP A 203 -26.78 -3.76 2.65
N HIS A 204 -26.63 -3.30 1.39
CA HIS A 204 -27.12 -2.01 0.91
C HIS A 204 -28.22 -2.14 -0.16
N GLN A 205 -28.83 -3.32 -0.29
CA GLN A 205 -29.87 -3.60 -1.31
C GLN A 205 -31.20 -2.87 -1.09
N ASN A 206 -31.48 -2.43 0.15
CA ASN A 206 -32.71 -1.73 0.55
C ASN A 206 -32.60 -0.20 0.39
N THR A 207 -31.91 0.24 -0.66
CA THR A 207 -31.64 1.67 -0.92
C THR A 207 -32.52 2.23 -2.03
N GLU A 208 -32.35 3.53 -2.30
CA GLU A 208 -33.07 4.25 -3.36
C GLU A 208 -32.89 3.57 -4.73
N THR A 209 -33.92 3.66 -5.59
CA THR A 209 -33.99 2.99 -6.90
C THR A 209 -32.74 3.25 -7.75
N TYR A 210 -32.21 4.47 -7.73
CA TYR A 210 -31.00 4.83 -8.47
C TYR A 210 -29.78 4.02 -8.01
N LEU A 211 -29.54 3.93 -6.70
CA LEU A 211 -28.42 3.17 -6.14
C LEU A 211 -28.57 1.68 -6.48
N LYS A 212 -29.81 1.17 -6.50
CA LYS A 212 -30.11 -0.20 -6.88
C LYS A 212 -29.72 -0.55 -8.32
N VAL A 213 -29.93 0.36 -9.28
CA VAL A 213 -29.49 0.18 -10.69
C VAL A 213 -27.97 0.05 -10.76
N PHE A 214 -27.23 0.93 -10.07
CA PHE A 214 -25.77 0.88 -10.04
C PHE A 214 -25.25 -0.40 -9.40
N LEU A 215 -25.76 -0.76 -8.22
CA LEU A 215 -25.42 -2.02 -7.54
C LEU A 215 -25.70 -3.23 -8.44
N GLY A 216 -26.79 -3.17 -9.22
CA GLY A 216 -27.10 -4.16 -10.25
C GLY A 216 -26.01 -4.30 -11.31
N ARG A 217 -25.47 -3.19 -11.83
CA ARG A 217 -24.36 -3.22 -12.79
C ARG A 217 -23.08 -3.81 -12.20
N VAL A 218 -22.77 -3.54 -10.93
CA VAL A 218 -21.64 -4.18 -10.23
C VAL A 218 -21.88 -5.69 -10.09
N LEU A 219 -23.08 -6.12 -9.70
CA LEU A 219 -23.44 -7.55 -9.62
C LEU A 219 -23.33 -8.26 -10.97
N MET A 220 -23.76 -7.60 -12.05
CA MET A 220 -23.59 -8.12 -13.40
C MET A 220 -22.12 -8.36 -13.73
N ALA A 221 -21.26 -7.36 -13.49
CA ALA A 221 -19.82 -7.45 -13.74
C ALA A 221 -19.13 -8.52 -12.87
N LEU A 222 -19.48 -8.60 -11.57
CA LEU A 222 -18.99 -9.64 -10.65
C LEU A 222 -19.34 -11.05 -11.13
N GLY A 223 -20.47 -11.23 -11.83
CA GLY A 223 -20.86 -12.52 -12.40
C GLY A 223 -19.88 -13.09 -13.43
N HIS A 224 -18.97 -12.27 -13.96
CA HIS A 224 -17.90 -12.70 -14.87
C HIS A 224 -16.63 -13.17 -14.14
N PHE A 225 -16.54 -12.99 -12.82
CA PHE A 225 -15.49 -13.61 -12.02
C PHE A 225 -15.73 -15.12 -11.94
N ASP A 226 -14.84 -15.90 -12.52
CA ASP A 226 -14.80 -17.34 -12.34
C ASP A 226 -14.13 -17.68 -11.01
N ALA A 227 -14.95 -17.89 -9.97
CA ALA A 227 -14.48 -18.16 -8.62
C ALA A 227 -13.82 -19.54 -8.50
N TYR A 228 -12.89 -19.66 -7.55
CA TYR A 228 -12.22 -20.93 -7.26
C TYR A 228 -13.17 -21.97 -6.62
N THR A 229 -14.17 -21.52 -5.87
CA THR A 229 -15.17 -22.41 -5.24
C THR A 229 -16.48 -22.39 -6.02
N GLU A 230 -17.07 -23.57 -6.21
CA GLU A 230 -18.37 -23.71 -6.89
C GLU A 230 -19.48 -22.93 -6.20
N GLU A 231 -19.44 -22.86 -4.86
CA GLU A 231 -20.41 -22.11 -4.07
C GLU A 231 -20.40 -20.62 -4.40
N LEU A 232 -19.21 -19.99 -4.40
CA LEU A 232 -19.08 -18.58 -4.75
C LEU A 232 -19.42 -18.37 -6.22
N ARG A 233 -19.00 -19.26 -7.11
CA ARG A 233 -19.34 -19.18 -8.54
C ARG A 233 -20.86 -19.21 -8.77
N GLY A 234 -21.56 -20.13 -8.10
CA GLY A 234 -23.02 -20.24 -8.15
C GLY A 234 -23.70 -19.00 -7.58
N LEU A 235 -23.22 -18.49 -6.45
CA LEU A 235 -23.73 -17.26 -5.82
C LEU A 235 -23.58 -16.05 -6.75
N LEU A 236 -22.40 -15.84 -7.34
CA LEU A 236 -22.14 -14.72 -8.25
C LEU A 236 -22.99 -14.79 -9.51
N LYS A 237 -23.16 -15.98 -10.11
CA LYS A 237 -24.06 -16.18 -11.26
C LYS A 237 -25.51 -15.87 -10.93
N ASN A 238 -26.00 -16.29 -9.76
CA ASN A 238 -27.36 -16.00 -9.32
C ASN A 238 -27.56 -14.51 -9.03
N ASN A 239 -26.61 -13.90 -8.32
CA ASN A 239 -26.68 -12.47 -7.99
C ASN A 239 -26.51 -11.59 -9.24
N SER A 240 -25.77 -12.04 -10.25
CA SER A 240 -25.67 -11.38 -11.55
C SER A 240 -27.03 -11.31 -12.27
N LYS A 241 -27.86 -12.37 -12.19
CA LYS A 241 -29.25 -12.34 -12.72
C LYS A 241 -30.12 -11.32 -11.98
N ILE A 242 -30.04 -11.30 -10.65
CA ILE A 242 -30.73 -10.29 -9.82
C ILE A 242 -30.25 -8.88 -10.20
N GLY A 243 -28.94 -8.73 -10.40
CA GLY A 243 -28.32 -7.49 -10.84
C GLY A 243 -28.81 -7.03 -12.21
N ALA A 244 -29.01 -7.94 -13.15
CA ALA A 244 -29.58 -7.66 -14.46
C ALA A 244 -31.03 -7.17 -14.36
N GLU A 245 -31.85 -7.75 -13.47
CA GLU A 245 -33.19 -7.23 -13.19
C GLU A 245 -33.16 -5.83 -12.60
N TRP A 246 -32.20 -5.54 -11.72
CA TRP A 246 -32.07 -4.21 -11.11
C TRP A 246 -31.57 -3.17 -12.11
N ALA A 247 -30.61 -3.55 -12.96
CA ALA A 247 -30.08 -2.69 -14.01
C ALA A 247 -31.11 -2.46 -15.13
N GLY A 248 -31.92 -3.47 -15.45
CA GLY A 248 -32.98 -3.44 -16.46
C GLY A 248 -34.25 -2.71 -16.05
N LYS A 249 -34.38 -2.29 -14.78
CA LYS A 249 -35.45 -1.39 -14.30
C LYS A 249 -35.28 0.06 -14.77
N GLU A 250 -34.66 0.27 -15.94
CA GLU A 250 -34.76 1.51 -16.70
C GLU A 250 -36.24 1.75 -17.06
N MET A 251 -36.98 2.37 -16.13
CA MET A 251 -38.08 3.23 -16.51
C MET A 251 -37.47 4.43 -17.22
N VAL A 252 -37.98 4.74 -18.42
CA VAL A 252 -38.38 6.09 -18.84
C VAL A 252 -37.96 7.18 -17.86
N PHE A 253 -36.69 7.56 -17.85
CA PHE A 253 -36.19 8.71 -17.12
C PHE A 253 -35.91 9.76 -18.18
N HIS A 254 -36.73 10.82 -18.22
CA HIS A 254 -36.49 11.99 -19.06
C HIS A 254 -35.01 12.38 -18.98
N GLN A 255 -34.27 12.16 -20.06
CA GLN A 255 -32.85 12.52 -20.20
C GLN A 255 -32.58 13.99 -19.87
N GLU A 256 -33.62 14.84 -19.97
CA GLU A 256 -33.56 16.27 -19.67
C GLU A 256 -33.46 16.56 -18.14
N LEU A 257 -34.07 15.75 -17.28
CA LEU A 257 -34.07 16.00 -15.82
C LEU A 257 -32.80 15.49 -15.14
N THR A 258 -32.13 14.49 -15.70
CA THR A 258 -30.89 13.95 -15.13
C THR A 258 -29.70 14.81 -15.50
N GLU A 259 -29.49 15.15 -16.77
CA GLU A 259 -28.27 15.87 -17.16
C GLU A 259 -28.21 17.29 -16.58
N GLU A 260 -29.35 17.99 -16.50
CA GLU A 260 -29.43 19.36 -15.98
C GLU A 260 -29.33 19.39 -14.45
N SER A 261 -30.00 18.48 -13.73
CA SER A 261 -29.84 18.34 -12.28
C SER A 261 -28.45 17.83 -11.88
N PHE A 262 -27.81 17.02 -12.74
CA PHE A 262 -26.43 16.58 -12.56
C PHE A 262 -25.43 17.70 -12.83
N ARG A 263 -25.66 18.54 -13.86
CA ARG A 263 -24.86 19.74 -14.12
C ARG A 263 -25.01 20.75 -12.99
N GLN A 264 -26.23 20.96 -12.46
CA GLN A 264 -26.47 21.79 -11.28
C GLN A 264 -25.73 21.27 -10.06
N ARG A 265 -25.85 19.98 -9.69
CA ARG A 265 -25.10 19.42 -8.54
C ARG A 265 -23.59 19.46 -8.72
N ARG A 266 -23.10 19.29 -9.96
CA ARG A 266 -21.67 19.37 -10.29
C ARG A 266 -21.16 20.82 -10.16
N GLN A 267 -21.97 21.80 -10.58
CA GLN A 267 -21.71 23.22 -10.37
C GLN A 267 -21.82 23.61 -8.88
N GLU A 268 -22.81 23.11 -8.14
CA GLU A 268 -22.94 23.32 -6.69
C GLU A 268 -21.76 22.73 -5.91
N MET A 269 -21.26 21.55 -6.30
CA MET A 269 -20.07 20.96 -5.67
C MET A 269 -18.77 21.66 -6.07
N GLN A 270 -18.64 22.14 -7.31
CA GLN A 270 -17.50 22.97 -7.72
C GLN A 270 -17.52 24.35 -7.05
N GLN A 271 -18.71 24.93 -6.85
CA GLN A 271 -18.90 26.16 -6.08
C GLN A 271 -18.69 25.92 -4.57
N ALA A 272 -19.10 24.77 -4.04
CA ALA A 272 -18.81 24.35 -2.67
C ALA A 272 -17.32 24.02 -2.45
N GLY A 273 -16.59 23.65 -3.50
CA GLY A 273 -15.13 23.47 -3.51
C GLY A 273 -14.34 24.74 -3.21
N ASN A 274 -14.98 25.92 -3.21
CA ASN A 274 -14.37 27.19 -2.79
C ASN A 274 -14.65 27.57 -1.32
N TYR A 275 -15.39 26.76 -0.56
CA TYR A 275 -15.46 26.88 0.89
C TYR A 275 -14.76 25.70 1.55
N ASN A 276 -13.51 25.93 1.93
CA ASN A 276 -12.90 25.27 3.09
C ASN A 276 -13.80 25.51 4.32
N ARG A 277 -14.85 24.71 4.48
CA ARG A 277 -15.52 24.53 5.77
C ARG A 277 -15.17 23.13 6.27
N PRO A 278 -14.58 23.03 7.47
CA PRO A 278 -14.35 21.73 8.09
C PRO A 278 -15.70 21.05 8.27
N TYR A 279 -15.77 19.78 7.88
CA TYR A 279 -16.89 18.88 8.13
C TYR A 279 -17.39 19.03 9.58
N LYS A 280 -18.51 19.74 9.75
CA LYS A 280 -19.21 19.84 11.02
C LYS A 280 -20.22 18.69 11.11
N ASN A 281 -19.96 17.81 12.06
CA ASN A 281 -20.92 16.99 12.79
C ASN A 281 -21.81 16.02 11.98
N ARG A 282 -21.24 14.86 11.60
CA ARG A 282 -21.92 13.59 11.90
C ARG A 282 -21.44 13.13 13.27
N LYS A 283 -22.33 13.04 14.26
CA LYS A 283 -22.00 12.50 15.59
C LYS A 283 -21.40 11.10 15.41
N PRO A 284 -20.14 10.86 15.81
CA PRO A 284 -19.59 9.52 15.85
C PRO A 284 -20.24 8.79 17.01
N ARG A 285 -21.10 7.81 16.72
CA ARG A 285 -21.79 7.02 17.75
C ARG A 285 -20.89 5.97 18.41
N SER A 286 -19.56 6.13 18.40
CA SER A 286 -18.61 5.19 19.00
C SER A 286 -17.51 5.80 19.87
N MET A 287 -17.28 7.12 19.82
CA MET A 287 -16.16 7.70 20.60
C MET A 287 -16.51 7.85 22.08
N VAL A 288 -17.77 8.18 22.41
CA VAL A 288 -18.19 8.41 23.80
C VAL A 288 -18.16 7.12 24.63
N SER A 289 -18.48 5.96 24.04
CA SER A 289 -18.40 4.67 24.74
C SER A 289 -16.96 4.27 25.05
N GLU A 290 -16.02 4.54 24.15
CA GLU A 290 -14.61 4.22 24.35
C GLU A 290 -13.97 5.09 25.45
N TRP A 291 -14.29 6.39 25.49
CA TRP A 291 -13.82 7.28 26.56
C TRP A 291 -14.43 6.94 27.93
N ILE A 292 -15.70 6.52 27.97
CA ILE A 292 -16.34 6.07 29.21
C ILE A 292 -15.72 4.77 29.72
N ILE A 293 -15.48 3.79 28.84
CA ILE A 293 -14.83 2.52 29.23
C ILE A 293 -13.39 2.78 29.72
N ALA A 294 -12.65 3.65 29.04
CA ALA A 294 -11.31 4.04 29.48
C ALA A 294 -11.36 4.74 30.85
N ALA A 295 -12.28 5.68 31.07
CA ALA A 295 -12.44 6.37 32.34
C ALA A 295 -12.78 5.40 33.50
N ILE A 296 -13.67 4.43 33.26
CA ILE A 296 -14.03 3.39 34.24
C ILE A 296 -12.81 2.52 34.56
N TYR A 297 -12.05 2.10 33.55
CA TYR A 297 -10.83 1.31 33.74
C TYR A 297 -9.79 2.04 34.59
N TYR A 298 -9.58 3.34 34.32
CA TYR A 298 -8.65 4.16 35.10
C TYR A 298 -9.10 4.38 36.55
N LEU A 299 -10.40 4.54 36.79
CA LEU A 299 -10.95 4.65 38.15
C LEU A 299 -10.73 3.36 38.96
N ILE A 300 -10.88 2.19 38.33
CA ILE A 300 -10.61 0.89 38.98
C ILE A 300 -9.13 0.73 39.33
N ILE A 301 -8.24 1.09 38.40
CA ILE A 301 -6.79 1.03 38.66
C ILE A 301 -6.40 1.98 39.79
N LEU A 302 -6.90 3.23 39.77
CA LEU A 302 -6.65 4.21 40.82
C LEU A 302 -7.19 3.74 42.18
N SER A 303 -8.36 3.09 42.23
CA SER A 303 -8.88 2.55 43.48
C SER A 303 -8.04 1.41 44.01
N ILE A 304 -7.58 0.49 43.14
CA ILE A 304 -6.69 -0.62 43.54
C ILE A 304 -5.37 -0.07 44.08
N PHE A 305 -4.76 0.91 43.40
CA PHE A 305 -3.52 1.53 43.87
C PHE A 305 -3.70 2.30 45.18
N ALA A 306 -4.82 3.01 45.36
CA ALA A 306 -5.14 3.68 46.62
C ALA A 306 -5.34 2.69 47.76
N SER A 307 -6.02 1.57 47.52
CA SER A 307 -6.18 0.49 48.51
C SER A 307 -4.85 -0.19 48.85
N LEU A 308 -4.00 -0.46 47.85
CA LEU A 308 -2.67 -1.06 48.07
C LEU A 308 -1.72 -0.13 48.82
N TYR A 309 -1.77 1.18 48.56
CA TYR A 309 -1.02 2.19 49.30
C TYR A 309 -1.42 2.21 50.79
N HIS A 310 -2.70 2.02 51.09
CA HIS A 310 -3.20 1.98 52.46
C HIS A 310 -2.79 0.73 53.25
N ILE A 311 -2.53 -0.39 52.57
CA ILE A 311 -2.22 -1.69 53.20
C ILE A 311 -0.74 -1.78 53.59
N SER A 312 0.18 -1.36 52.71
CA SER A 312 1.61 -1.33 53.03
C SER A 312 2.38 -0.53 52.00
N GLU A 313 3.00 0.57 52.43
CA GLU A 313 3.85 1.43 51.59
C GLU A 313 4.97 0.65 50.90
N LYS A 314 5.51 -0.39 51.55
CA LYS A 314 6.56 -1.26 51.01
C LYS A 314 6.03 -2.20 49.92
N VAL A 315 4.82 -2.73 50.09
CA VAL A 315 4.17 -3.60 49.08
C VAL A 315 3.77 -2.77 47.87
N PHE A 316 3.25 -1.56 48.09
CA PHE A 316 2.95 -0.61 47.03
C PHE A 316 4.20 -0.24 46.22
N ALA A 317 5.30 0.15 46.88
CA ALA A 317 6.56 0.45 46.21
C ALA A 317 7.14 -0.74 45.43
N GLY A 318 7.02 -1.96 45.97
CA GLY A 318 7.45 -3.19 45.29
C GLY A 318 6.65 -3.50 44.03
N ILE A 319 5.32 -3.41 44.10
CA ILE A 319 4.43 -3.61 42.95
C ILE A 319 4.68 -2.53 41.88
N LEU A 320 4.89 -1.29 42.32
CA LEU A 320 5.15 -0.16 41.43
C LEU A 320 6.50 -0.32 40.70
N ALA A 321 7.54 -0.79 41.40
CA ALA A 321 8.83 -1.11 40.80
C ALA A 321 8.73 -2.30 39.82
N SER A 322 7.96 -3.36 40.16
CA SER A 322 7.78 -4.50 39.26
C SER A 322 7.02 -4.13 37.99
N GLU A 323 5.96 -3.33 38.11
CA GLU A 323 5.21 -2.80 36.97
C GLU A 323 6.09 -1.92 36.08
N LEU A 324 6.94 -1.06 36.68
CA LEU A 324 7.86 -0.20 35.93
C LEU A 324 8.95 -1.02 35.20
N ILE A 325 9.43 -2.12 35.80
CA ILE A 325 10.34 -3.07 35.14
C ILE A 325 9.66 -3.79 33.98
N ILE A 326 8.44 -4.33 34.20
CA ILE A 326 7.65 -5.00 33.16
C ILE A 326 7.37 -4.04 32.01
N PHE A 327 7.01 -2.80 32.33
CA PHE A 327 6.78 -1.71 31.39
C PHE A 327 8.03 -1.37 30.57
N LEU A 328 9.18 -1.19 31.23
CA LEU A 328 10.45 -0.93 30.53
C LEU A 328 10.85 -2.11 29.63
N PHE A 329 10.57 -3.34 30.04
CA PHE A 329 10.84 -4.55 29.25
C PHE A 329 9.91 -4.64 28.03
N ALA A 330 8.61 -4.37 28.22
CA ALA A 330 7.63 -4.31 27.15
C ALA A 330 7.96 -3.19 26.16
N ASN A 331 8.31 -1.99 26.65
CA ASN A 331 8.68 -0.85 25.81
C ASN A 331 9.99 -1.10 25.04
N LYS A 332 11.00 -1.73 25.68
CA LYS A 332 12.24 -2.14 25.01
C LYS A 332 11.99 -3.22 23.95
N ARG A 333 11.10 -4.18 24.22
CA ARG A 333 10.71 -5.23 23.27
C ARG A 333 9.98 -4.63 22.07
N MET A 334 9.02 -3.74 22.31
CA MET A 334 8.33 -3.01 21.26
C MET A 334 9.30 -2.15 20.43
N ASN A 335 10.20 -1.38 21.04
CA ASN A 335 11.24 -0.61 20.33
C ASN A 335 12.18 -1.49 19.50
N LYS A 336 12.46 -2.73 19.93
CA LYS A 336 13.26 -3.69 19.16
C LYS A 336 12.49 -4.26 17.95
N GLU A 337 11.17 -4.39 18.06
CA GLU A 337 10.31 -4.72 16.93
C GLU A 337 10.11 -3.53 15.98
N TYR A 338 10.13 -2.28 16.47
CA TYR A 338 10.07 -1.06 15.65
C TYR A 338 11.34 -0.80 14.81
N GLY A 339 12.51 -1.26 15.26
CA GLY A 339 13.76 -1.18 14.50
C GLY A 339 13.84 -2.16 13.33
N LYS A 340 12.98 -3.18 13.32
CA LYS A 340 12.77 -4.04 12.16
C LYS A 340 11.74 -3.34 11.28
N ARG A 341 12.15 -2.88 10.09
CA ARG A 341 11.20 -2.38 9.08
C ARG A 341 10.08 -3.42 8.97
N PRO A 342 8.79 -3.01 9.00
CA PRO A 342 7.73 -3.95 8.66
C PRO A 342 8.02 -4.43 7.25
N GLU A 343 8.29 -5.72 7.10
CA GLU A 343 8.35 -6.35 5.79
C GLU A 343 7.02 -6.06 5.09
N ALA A 344 7.11 -5.77 3.79
CA ALA A 344 6.06 -5.17 2.97
C ALA A 344 4.84 -6.06 2.70
N LYS A 345 4.44 -6.92 3.65
CA LYS A 345 3.35 -7.90 3.53
C LYS A 345 2.17 -7.65 4.48
N ASP A 346 2.08 -6.50 5.13
CA ASP A 346 0.94 -6.16 5.99
C ASP A 346 -0.10 -5.28 5.24
N HIS A 347 -1.31 -5.83 5.04
CA HIS A 347 -2.46 -5.22 4.38
C HIS A 347 -2.73 -3.76 4.77
N SER A 348 -3.15 -2.91 3.81
CA SER A 348 -3.30 -1.46 4.00
C SER A 348 -4.34 -1.04 5.06
N TRP A 349 -5.36 -1.88 5.33
CA TRP A 349 -6.33 -1.70 6.41
C TRP A 349 -5.75 -2.08 7.79
N LEU A 350 -4.98 -3.17 7.86
CA LEU A 350 -4.20 -3.54 9.04
C LEU A 350 -3.12 -2.50 9.34
N GLY A 351 -2.49 -1.89 8.34
CA GLY A 351 -1.54 -0.79 8.51
C GLY A 351 -2.20 0.47 9.10
N LYS A 352 -3.40 0.84 8.65
CA LYS A 352 -4.15 1.99 9.19
C LYS A 352 -4.73 1.74 10.59
N ASN A 353 -5.26 0.54 10.86
CA ASN A 353 -5.75 0.16 12.19
C ASN A 353 -4.61 -0.12 13.17
N LYS A 354 -3.49 -0.70 12.73
CA LYS A 354 -2.25 -0.77 13.52
C LYS A 354 -1.74 0.63 13.83
N LYS A 355 -1.78 1.58 12.89
CA LYS A 355 -1.36 2.98 13.13
C LYS A 355 -2.30 3.75 14.06
N SER A 356 -3.61 3.50 14.02
CA SER A 356 -4.61 4.11 14.91
C SER A 356 -4.58 3.48 16.31
N GLY A 357 -4.56 2.15 16.39
CA GLY A 357 -4.36 1.40 17.62
C GLY A 357 -3.01 1.72 18.26
N TYR A 358 -1.96 1.91 17.47
CA TYR A 358 -0.65 2.35 17.93
C TYR A 358 -0.69 3.77 18.49
N LYS A 359 -1.35 4.73 17.82
CA LYS A 359 -1.54 6.07 18.38
C LYS A 359 -2.34 6.05 19.69
N LEU A 360 -3.34 5.19 19.79
CA LEU A 360 -4.15 5.03 21.00
C LEU A 360 -3.35 4.39 22.14
N MET A 361 -2.56 3.36 21.83
CA MET A 361 -1.67 2.69 22.77
C MET A 361 -0.53 3.62 23.22
N GLN A 362 -0.01 4.46 22.32
CA GLN A 362 0.99 5.47 22.62
C GLN A 362 0.40 6.59 23.49
N LEU A 363 -0.83 7.02 23.22
CA LEU A 363 -1.55 7.97 24.06
C LEU A 363 -1.78 7.38 25.46
N GLN A 364 -2.26 6.14 25.56
CA GLN A 364 -2.41 5.41 26.82
C GLN A 364 -1.07 5.32 27.56
N LEU A 365 0.02 5.02 26.86
CA LEU A 365 1.37 4.95 27.42
C LEU A 365 1.82 6.31 27.98
N TYR A 366 1.59 7.40 27.24
CA TYR A 366 1.91 8.76 27.69
C TYR A 366 1.07 9.17 28.87
N THR A 367 -0.23 8.88 28.88
CA THR A 367 -1.13 9.17 30.01
C THR A 367 -0.74 8.38 31.25
N ILE A 368 -0.39 7.10 31.10
CA ILE A 368 0.14 6.27 32.19
C ILE A 368 1.47 6.84 32.71
N THR A 369 2.37 7.23 31.80
CA THR A 369 3.66 7.84 32.18
C THR A 369 3.47 9.15 32.94
N ILE A 370 2.56 10.01 32.51
CA ILE A 370 2.23 11.27 33.19
C ILE A 370 1.61 10.99 34.56
N ALA A 371 0.68 10.03 34.66
CA ALA A 371 0.08 9.63 35.93
C ALA A 371 1.14 9.07 36.90
N PHE A 372 2.07 8.25 36.42
CA PHE A 372 3.23 7.78 37.20
C PHE A 372 4.11 8.94 37.65
N PHE A 373 4.40 9.90 36.77
CA PHE A 373 5.23 11.05 37.11
C PHE A 373 4.59 11.92 38.18
N ILE A 374 3.27 12.14 38.11
CA ILE A 374 2.50 12.86 39.12
C ILE A 374 2.52 12.09 40.44
N MET A 375 2.32 10.78 40.43
CA MET A 375 2.38 9.96 41.66
C MET A 375 3.76 9.99 42.30
N ILE A 376 4.84 9.87 41.51
CA ILE A 376 6.22 9.97 41.99
C ILE A 376 6.48 11.37 42.55
N PHE A 377 6.01 12.42 41.88
CA PHE A 377 6.19 13.81 42.31
C PHE A 377 5.45 14.09 43.63
N VAL A 378 4.20 13.62 43.77
CA VAL A 378 3.42 13.75 45.01
C VAL A 378 4.05 12.93 46.14
N GLY A 379 4.49 11.69 45.87
CA GLY A 379 5.21 10.87 46.84
C GLY A 379 6.55 11.50 47.24
N TYR A 380 7.24 12.14 46.30
CA TYR A 380 8.49 12.86 46.54
C TYR A 380 8.29 14.12 47.40
N LEU A 381 7.26 14.93 47.10
CA LEU A 381 6.88 16.08 47.94
C LEU A 381 6.51 15.66 49.36
N ARG A 382 5.79 14.54 49.50
CA ARG A 382 5.45 13.97 50.81
C ARG A 382 6.68 13.44 51.54
N SER A 383 7.61 12.78 50.85
CA SER A 383 8.87 12.31 51.42
C SER A 383 9.78 13.47 51.86
N TRP A 384 9.72 14.63 51.20
CA TRP A 384 10.39 15.85 51.67
C TRP A 384 9.83 16.34 53.00
N TYR A 385 8.52 16.16 53.21
CA TYR A 385 7.84 16.57 54.42
C TYR A 385 8.07 15.59 55.58
N GLU A 386 7.99 14.29 55.32
CA GLU A 386 8.08 13.24 56.34
C GLU A 386 9.53 12.79 56.62
N TYR A 387 10.43 12.82 55.61
CA TYR A 387 11.82 12.33 55.72
C TYR A 387 12.83 13.22 54.95
N PRO A 388 13.02 14.49 55.35
CA PRO A 388 13.78 15.49 54.60
C PRO A 388 15.24 15.10 54.34
N VAL A 389 15.89 14.39 55.29
CA VAL A 389 17.29 13.96 55.16
C VAL A 389 17.46 12.92 54.05
N LEU A 390 16.53 11.97 53.96
CA LEU A 390 16.57 10.92 52.93
C LEU A 390 16.29 11.51 51.54
N ALA A 391 15.38 12.48 51.47
CA ALA A 391 15.02 13.14 50.22
C ALA A 391 16.18 13.99 49.67
N ILE A 392 16.89 14.74 50.54
CA ILE A 392 18.10 15.49 50.17
C ILE A 392 19.21 14.55 49.66
N MET A 393 19.42 13.42 50.33
CA MET A 393 20.38 12.38 49.89
C MET A 393 20.06 11.86 48.48
N LEU A 394 18.79 11.59 48.19
CA LEU A 394 18.38 11.02 46.91
C LEU A 394 18.40 12.02 45.76
N THR A 395 18.22 13.31 45.99
CA THR A 395 18.13 14.29 44.88
C THR A 395 19.29 15.22 44.72
N ILE A 396 20.15 15.35 45.72
CA ILE A 396 21.36 16.15 45.61
C ILE A 396 22.59 15.24 45.55
N LEU A 397 22.70 14.29 46.47
CA LEU A 397 23.91 13.45 46.59
C LEU A 397 23.95 12.32 45.56
N LEU A 398 22.83 11.65 45.26
CA LEU A 398 22.80 10.57 44.28
C LEU A 398 23.15 11.05 42.84
N PRO A 399 22.57 12.14 42.31
CA PRO A 399 22.93 12.62 40.98
C PRO A 399 24.38 13.11 40.91
N TYR A 400 24.88 13.73 41.98
CA TYR A 400 26.28 14.16 42.08
C TYR A 400 27.25 12.97 42.05
N CYS A 401 26.94 11.88 42.77
CA CYS A 401 27.74 10.65 42.75
C CYS A 401 27.73 9.97 41.36
N ILE A 402 26.57 9.97 40.68
CA ILE A 402 26.44 9.41 39.32
C ILE A 402 27.26 10.24 38.31
N LEU A 403 27.14 11.58 38.35
CA LEU A 403 27.90 12.48 37.47
C LEU A 403 29.42 12.33 37.70
N LYS A 404 29.85 12.21 38.96
CA LYS A 404 31.26 12.01 39.31
C LYS A 404 31.83 10.69 38.79
N GLU A 405 31.04 9.61 38.76
CA GLU A 405 31.50 8.35 38.17
C GLU A 405 31.45 8.34 36.64
N MET A 406 30.49 9.03 36.03
CA MET A 406 30.49 9.22 34.58
C MET A 406 31.74 9.97 34.09
N ASP A 407 32.20 10.98 34.83
CA ASP A 407 33.43 11.72 34.52
C ASP A 407 34.69 10.87 34.65
N LYS A 408 34.76 9.96 35.63
CA LYS A 408 35.86 9.00 35.74
C LYS A 408 35.91 8.03 34.56
N ILE A 409 34.75 7.57 34.09
CA ILE A 409 34.64 6.70 32.91
C ILE A 409 35.09 7.45 31.64
N LYS A 410 34.70 8.72 31.51
CA LYS A 410 35.09 9.58 30.37
C LYS A 410 36.60 9.81 30.32
N LYS A 411 37.25 10.07 31.46
CA LYS A 411 38.71 10.21 31.59
C LYS A 411 39.50 8.92 31.34
N LYS A 412 38.91 7.75 31.61
CA LYS A 412 39.53 6.45 31.26
C LYS A 412 39.53 6.20 29.74
N ARG A 413 38.45 6.57 29.05
CA ARG A 413 38.34 6.42 27.58
C ARG A 413 39.29 7.35 26.82
N SER A 414 39.47 8.60 27.26
CA SER A 414 40.41 9.53 26.63
C SER A 414 41.88 9.11 26.77
N LYS A 415 42.25 8.36 27.81
CA LYS A 415 43.60 7.79 27.98
C LYS A 415 43.86 6.55 27.11
N GLN A 416 42.82 5.84 26.68
CA GLN A 416 42.96 4.69 25.78
C GLN A 416 43.14 5.13 24.32
N GLN A 417 42.54 6.24 23.91
CA GLN A 417 42.68 6.78 22.54
C GLN A 417 44.05 7.42 22.24
N HIS A 418 44.88 7.71 23.25
CA HIS A 418 46.25 8.21 23.06
C HIS A 418 47.33 7.11 23.16
N ARG A 419 46.92 5.84 23.27
CA ARG A 419 47.84 4.68 23.31
C ARG A 419 47.73 3.77 22.08
N THR A 420 46.85 4.11 21.14
CA THR A 420 46.75 3.57 19.78
C THR A 420 47.10 4.70 18.83
#